data_AF-A0A6P0NGG6-F1
#
_entry.id   AF-A0A6P0NGG6-F1
#
_cell.length_a   1.000
_cell.length_b   1.000
_cell.length_c   1.000
_cell.angle_alpha   90.00
_cell.angle_beta   90.00
_cell.angle_gamma   90.00
#
_symmetry.space_group_name_H-M   'P 1'
#
loop_
_entity.id
_entity.type
_entity.pdbx_description
1 polymer ?
#
loop_
_entity_poly.entity_id
_entity_poly.type
_entity_poly.pdbx_seq_one_letter_code
_entity_poly.pdbx_strand_id
1 'polypeptide(L)'
;MASNFDFLSNQFPQLHKHAKQAESLTYSAPRASCFYTRFTLEQAVIWLYENDAYLNPPYENNLGALIHEQTFKDNLKPGLFPKVRLIHKLGNLAAHSSSKITKKDSLR
;
A
#
# COMPACT_ATOMS: atom_id res chain seq x y z
N MET A 1 17.88 -2.49 -14.84
CA MET A 1 17.24 -3.70 -14.26
C MET A 1 15.74 -3.56 -14.36
N ALA A 2 15.03 -4.66 -14.61
CA ALA A 2 13.58 -4.71 -14.55
C ALA A 2 13.10 -4.58 -13.10
N SER A 3 11.97 -3.91 -12.88
CA SER A 3 11.32 -3.75 -11.58
C SER A 3 10.40 -4.95 -11.30
N ASN A 4 10.24 -5.33 -10.02
CA ASN A 4 9.23 -6.31 -9.63
C ASN A 4 7.80 -5.84 -9.94
N PHE A 5 7.61 -4.56 -10.23
CA PHE A 5 6.30 -3.95 -10.50
C PHE A 5 6.06 -3.64 -11.98
N ASP A 6 6.93 -4.05 -12.90
CA ASP A 6 6.78 -3.74 -14.33
C ASP A 6 5.48 -4.30 -14.95
N PHE A 7 4.85 -5.31 -14.33
CA PHE A 7 3.52 -5.79 -14.72
C PHE A 7 2.41 -4.74 -14.59
N LEU A 8 2.61 -3.70 -13.76
CA LEU A 8 1.66 -2.59 -13.59
C LEU A 8 1.80 -1.51 -14.68
N SER A 9 2.91 -1.48 -15.43
CA SER A 9 3.27 -0.36 -16.31
C SER A 9 2.20 -0.01 -17.35
N ASN A 10 1.55 -1.01 -17.93
CA ASN A 10 0.57 -0.82 -19.00
C ASN A 10 -0.82 -0.44 -18.49
N GLN A 11 -1.28 -1.06 -17.39
CA GLN A 11 -2.66 -0.91 -16.90
C GLN A 11 -2.77 0.15 -15.80
N PHE A 12 -1.72 0.33 -15.00
CA PHE A 12 -1.71 1.19 -13.82
C PHE A 12 -0.40 2.01 -13.73
N PRO A 13 -0.12 2.88 -14.71
CA PRO A 13 1.16 3.59 -14.80
C PRO A 13 1.48 4.45 -13.57
N GLN A 14 0.46 5.02 -12.92
CA GLN A 14 0.64 5.81 -11.70
C GLN A 14 1.02 4.93 -10.50
N LEU A 15 0.34 3.78 -10.32
CA LEU A 15 0.71 2.81 -9.29
C LEU A 15 2.10 2.23 -9.54
N HIS A 16 2.45 1.95 -10.80
CA HIS A 16 3.79 1.49 -11.19
C HIS A 16 4.87 2.48 -10.75
N LYS A 17 4.67 3.78 -10.98
CA LYS A 17 5.60 4.83 -10.56
C LYS A 17 5.83 4.81 -9.05
N HIS A 18 4.76 4.73 -8.25
CA HIS A 18 4.87 4.73 -6.79
C HIS A 18 5.49 3.44 -6.25
N ALA A 19 5.11 2.29 -6.80
CA ALA A 19 5.64 1.00 -6.42
C ALA A 19 7.15 0.88 -6.73
N LYS A 20 7.56 1.35 -7.90
CA LYS A 20 8.98 1.40 -8.31
C LYS A 20 9.78 2.35 -7.42
N GLN A 21 9.20 3.47 -7.01
CA GLN A 21 9.84 4.37 -6.05
C GLN A 21 10.05 3.66 -4.70
N ALA A 22 9.03 2.98 -4.18
CA ALA A 22 9.13 2.20 -2.94
C ALA A 22 10.24 1.14 -3.01
N GLU A 23 10.30 0.40 -4.11
CA GLU A 23 11.31 -0.62 -4.39
C GLU A 23 12.74 -0.06 -4.43
N SER A 24 12.94 1.06 -5.14
CA SER A 24 14.28 1.68 -5.26
C SER A 24 14.85 2.15 -3.92
N LEU A 25 13.98 2.42 -2.95
CA LEU A 25 14.31 2.94 -1.63
C LEU A 25 14.49 1.83 -0.58
N THR A 26 14.13 0.58 -0.90
CA THR A 26 14.06 -0.53 0.06
C THR A 26 15.34 -0.72 0.88
N TYR A 27 16.51 -0.55 0.25
CA TYR A 27 17.81 -0.71 0.92
C TYR A 27 18.45 0.60 1.39
N SER A 28 18.22 1.69 0.65
CA SER A 28 18.89 2.99 0.85
C SER A 28 18.17 3.87 1.87
N ALA A 29 16.84 3.84 1.90
CA ALA A 29 16.02 4.67 2.79
C ALA A 29 14.78 3.91 3.28
N PRO A 30 14.92 3.01 4.29
CA PRO A 30 13.83 2.14 4.76
C PRO A 30 12.55 2.87 5.13
N ARG A 31 12.67 4.03 5.80
CA ARG A 31 11.52 4.85 6.19
C ARG A 31 10.76 5.38 4.97
N ALA A 32 11.48 5.89 3.97
CA ALA A 32 10.87 6.40 2.74
C ALA A 32 10.26 5.27 1.91
N SER A 33 10.89 4.10 1.87
CA SER A 33 10.33 2.89 1.25
C SER A 33 8.98 2.52 1.88
N CYS A 34 8.92 2.36 3.21
CA CYS A 34 7.66 2.06 3.91
C CYS A 34 6.56 3.12 3.69
N PHE A 35 6.94 4.41 3.64
CA PHE A 35 6.02 5.49 3.31
C PHE A 35 5.43 5.33 1.90
N TYR A 36 6.29 5.16 0.88
CA TYR A 36 5.83 4.99 -0.50
C TYR A 36 5.05 3.70 -0.71
N THR A 37 5.36 2.61 0.02
CA THR A 37 4.55 1.39 -0.03
C THR A 37 3.13 1.64 0.48
N ARG A 38 2.96 2.35 1.60
CA ARG A 38 1.63 2.74 2.09
C ARG A 38 0.92 3.69 1.13
N PHE A 39 1.63 4.68 0.61
CA PHE A 39 1.05 5.61 -0.36
C PHE A 39 0.56 4.87 -1.61
N THR A 40 1.35 3.92 -2.13
CA THR A 40 0.95 3.06 -3.26
C THR A 40 -0.29 2.25 -2.93
N LEU A 41 -0.34 1.63 -1.74
CA LEU A 41 -1.53 0.90 -1.27
C LEU A 41 -2.75 1.83 -1.20
N GLU A 42 -2.58 3.05 -0.68
CA GLU A 42 -3.66 4.03 -0.57
C GLU A 42 -4.23 4.40 -1.93
N GLN A 43 -3.38 4.73 -2.90
CA GLN A 43 -3.82 5.05 -4.26
C GLN A 43 -4.51 3.84 -4.93
N ALA A 44 -4.02 2.62 -4.68
CA ALA A 44 -4.64 1.42 -5.23
C ALA A 44 -6.03 1.15 -4.63
N VAL A 45 -6.17 1.33 -3.31
CA VAL A 45 -7.45 1.15 -2.62
C VAL A 45 -8.45 2.21 -3.05
N ILE A 46 -8.04 3.49 -3.15
CA ILE A 46 -8.90 4.56 -3.67
C ILE A 46 -9.38 4.23 -5.08
N TRP A 47 -8.47 3.83 -5.96
CA TRP A 47 -8.84 3.44 -7.32
C TRP A 47 -9.86 2.29 -7.35
N LEU A 48 -9.70 1.28 -6.49
CA LEU A 48 -10.67 0.18 -6.38
C LEU A 48 -12.06 0.70 -5.98
N TYR A 49 -12.17 1.55 -4.96
CA TYR A 49 -13.45 2.11 -4.54
C TYR A 49 -14.11 3.01 -5.60
N GLU A 50 -13.32 3.63 -6.48
CA GLU A 50 -13.82 4.45 -7.58
C GLU A 50 -14.29 3.62 -8.79
N ASN A 51 -13.82 2.38 -8.95
CA ASN A 51 -13.99 1.59 -10.18
C ASN A 51 -14.66 0.22 -9.99
N ASP A 52 -14.81 -0.26 -8.74
CA ASP A 52 -15.44 -1.54 -8.42
C ASP A 52 -16.77 -1.33 -7.70
N ALA A 53 -17.87 -1.56 -8.41
CA ALA A 53 -19.23 -1.38 -7.89
C ALA A 53 -19.60 -2.37 -6.77
N TYR A 54 -18.81 -3.42 -6.54
CA TYR A 54 -19.00 -4.31 -5.39
C TYR A 54 -18.63 -3.63 -4.06
N LEU A 55 -17.72 -2.66 -4.09
CA LEU A 55 -17.17 -2.04 -2.89
C LEU A 55 -18.08 -0.94 -2.33
N ASN A 56 -18.43 -1.04 -1.06
CA ASN A 56 -19.22 -0.05 -0.34
C ASN A 56 -18.32 0.92 0.41
N PRO A 57 -18.32 2.23 0.10
CA PRO A 57 -17.46 3.18 0.80
C PRO A 57 -17.89 3.34 2.27
N PRO A 58 -16.95 3.32 3.23
CA PRO A 58 -17.23 3.66 4.62
C PRO A 58 -17.48 5.16 4.81
N TYR A 59 -17.99 5.55 5.99
CA TYR A 59 -18.24 6.96 6.31
C TYR A 59 -16.96 7.82 6.30
N GLU A 60 -15.86 7.27 6.80
CA GLU A 60 -14.54 7.92 6.74
C GLU A 60 -13.77 7.46 5.51
N ASN A 61 -13.13 8.39 4.79
CA ASN A 61 -12.39 8.09 3.56
C ASN A 61 -10.88 7.88 3.74
N ASN A 62 -10.40 7.68 4.98
CA ASN A 62 -8.99 7.39 5.22
C ASN A 62 -8.67 5.92 4.91
N LEU A 63 -7.42 5.62 4.57
CA LEU A 63 -6.98 4.25 4.25
C LEU A 63 -7.36 3.23 5.32
N GLY A 64 -7.31 3.62 6.61
CA GLY A 64 -7.64 2.74 7.73
C GLY A 64 -9.09 2.28 7.68
N ALA A 65 -10.03 3.19 7.43
CA ALA A 65 -11.45 2.90 7.27
C ALA A 65 -11.70 2.04 6.02
N LEU A 66 -11.11 2.42 4.88
CA LEU A 66 -11.27 1.71 3.60
C LEU A 66 -10.85 0.24 3.70
N ILE A 67 -9.64 -0.05 4.22
CA ILE A 67 -9.19 -1.45 4.30
C ILE A 67 -9.96 -2.29 5.33
N HIS A 68 -10.65 -1.66 6.29
CA HIS A 68 -11.40 -2.37 7.33
C HIS A 68 -12.88 -2.55 7.00
N GLU A 69 -13.37 -1.93 5.94
CA GLU A 69 -14.71 -2.17 5.42
C GLU A 69 -14.84 -3.63 4.94
N GLN A 70 -16.04 -4.20 5.07
CA GLN A 70 -16.26 -5.63 4.91
C GLN A 70 -16.18 -6.08 3.46
N THR A 71 -16.79 -5.36 2.51
CA THR A 71 -16.72 -5.70 1.08
C THR A 71 -15.28 -5.66 0.55
N PHE A 72 -14.44 -4.75 1.06
CA PHE A 72 -13.01 -4.79 0.77
C PHE A 72 -12.36 -6.08 1.25
N LYS A 73 -12.61 -6.51 2.49
CA LYS A 73 -12.04 -7.76 3.04
C LYS A 73 -12.54 -8.99 2.30
N ASP A 74 -13.81 -9.02 1.91
CA ASP A 74 -14.42 -10.13 1.20
C ASP A 74 -13.85 -10.30 -0.22
N ASN A 75 -13.40 -9.20 -0.84
CA ASN A 75 -12.73 -9.22 -2.14
C ASN A 75 -11.28 -9.75 -2.06
N LEU A 76 -10.70 -9.87 -0.87
CA LEU A 76 -9.33 -10.34 -0.68
C LEU A 76 -9.25 -11.86 -0.57
N LYS A 77 -8.29 -12.45 -1.29
CA LYS A 77 -7.90 -13.85 -1.07
C LYS A 77 -7.47 -14.08 0.39
N PRO A 78 -7.74 -15.27 0.96
CA PRO A 78 -7.31 -15.61 2.32
C PRO A 78 -5.82 -15.31 2.55
N GLY A 79 -5.51 -14.64 3.66
CA GLY A 79 -4.15 -14.29 4.04
C GLY A 79 -3.59 -12.99 3.44
N LEU A 80 -4.30 -12.30 2.54
CA LEU A 80 -3.88 -10.98 2.05
C LEU A 80 -4.13 -9.86 3.05
N PHE A 81 -5.23 -9.90 3.79
CA PHE A 81 -5.57 -8.83 4.73
C PHE A 81 -4.48 -8.57 5.80
N PRO A 82 -3.84 -9.59 6.39
CA PRO A 82 -2.68 -9.37 7.26
C PRO A 82 -1.51 -8.62 6.59
N LYS A 83 -1.25 -8.86 5.29
CA LYS A 83 -0.20 -8.15 4.53
C LYS A 83 -0.56 -6.69 4.29
N VAL A 84 -1.81 -6.43 3.89
CA VAL A 84 -2.35 -5.07 3.75
C VAL A 84 -2.21 -4.30 5.06
N ARG A 85 -2.59 -4.94 6.18
CA ARG A 85 -2.45 -4.36 7.52
C ARG A 85 -0.99 -4.10 7.91
N LEU A 86 -0.05 -4.96 7.52
CA LEU A 86 1.36 -4.75 7.77
C LEU A 86 1.88 -3.50 7.06
N ILE A 87 1.55 -3.35 5.77
CA ILE A 87 1.89 -2.16 4.98
C ILE A 87 1.29 -0.90 5.61
N HIS A 88 0.00 -0.92 5.96
CA HIS A 88 -0.66 0.21 6.61
C HIS A 88 0.02 0.58 7.94
N LYS A 89 0.33 -0.40 8.79
CA LYS A 89 0.98 -0.18 10.09
C LYS A 89 2.38 0.41 9.94
N LEU A 90 3.25 -0.20 9.13
CA LEU A 90 4.62 0.26 8.95
C LEU A 90 4.68 1.61 8.25
N GLY A 91 3.81 1.84 7.27
CA GLY A 91 3.69 3.13 6.61
C GLY A 91 3.19 4.24 7.54
N ASN A 92 2.20 3.96 8.41
CA ASN A 92 1.75 4.94 9.41
C ASN A 92 2.88 5.31 10.37
N LEU A 93 3.66 4.33 10.82
CA LEU A 93 4.85 4.58 11.64
C LEU A 93 5.87 5.44 10.88
N ALA A 94 6.12 5.13 9.61
CA ALA A 94 7.03 5.89 8.76
C ALA A 94 6.56 7.33 8.48
N ALA A 95 5.25 7.57 8.41
CA ALA A 95 4.68 8.89 8.16
C ALA A 95 4.56 9.74 9.42
N HIS A 96 4.12 9.15 10.54
CA HIS A 96 3.62 9.94 11.68
C HIS A 96 4.38 9.72 13.00
N SER A 97 5.24 8.70 13.11
CA SER A 97 5.95 8.40 14.37
C SER A 97 7.44 8.73 14.29
N SER A 98 8.03 9.27 15.35
CA SER A 98 9.50 9.41 15.48
C SER A 98 10.24 8.08 15.69
N SER A 99 9.50 6.96 15.79
CA SER A 99 10.07 5.62 15.97
C SER A 99 11.03 5.23 14.83
N LYS A 100 12.06 4.46 15.18
CA LYS A 100 13.04 3.95 14.22
C LYS A 100 12.41 2.89 13.31
N ILE A 101 12.45 3.13 12.01
CA ILE A 101 12.16 2.13 10.97
C ILE A 101 13.47 1.47 10.56
N THR A 102 13.52 0.14 10.59
CA THR A 102 14.72 -0.63 10.29
C THR A 102 14.73 -1.13 8.85
N LYS A 103 15.90 -1.55 8.34
CA LYS A 103 16.01 -2.23 7.04
C LYS A 103 15.16 -3.51 6.97
N LYS A 104 14.97 -4.20 8.10
CA LYS A 104 14.12 -5.39 8.16
C LYS A 104 12.66 -5.05 7.87
N ASP A 105 12.21 -3.86 8.28
CA ASP A 105 10.83 -3.43 8.08
C ASP A 105 10.55 -3.07 6.61
N SER A 106 11.54 -2.55 5.87
CA SER A 106 11.41 -2.28 4.44
C SER A 106 11.54 -3.52 3.54
N LEU A 107 12.04 -4.64 4.08
CA LEU A 107 12.23 -5.91 3.36
C LEU A 107 11.12 -6.95 3.60
N ARG A 108 10.10 -6.59 4.38
CA ARG A 108 9.06 -7.51 4.88
C ARG A 108 7.78 -7.47 4.07
#